data_AF-A0A059FJK9-F1
#
_entry.id   AF-A0A059FJK9-F1
#
_cell.length_a   1.000
_cell.length_b   1.000
_cell.length_c   1.000
_cell.angle_alpha   90.00
_cell.angle_beta   90.00
_cell.angle_gamma   90.00
#
_symmetry.space_group_name_H-M   'P 1'
#
loop_
_entity.id
_entity.type
_entity.pdbx_description
1 polymer ?
#
loop_
_entity_poly.entity_id
_entity_poly.type
_entity_poly.pdbx_seq_one_letter_code
_entity_poly.pdbx_strand_id
1 'polypeptide(L)'
;MSELDTITDFTAYLDRKSEFVRSGKLAVAESEEDLVAYYAVRINEYGDHDFTHPDERPWSEGERIAISKTFINFIQNPQYTAKKRADEISYVWDELIKKFSGHMLDGTSLVPDGHSYDLKQSETALRYMAKENRFQRRIHGQAVVGAINIGRSAEHFFFRSMIGAPGSKGNETGFFVLVFPYLDWMEDQGGYQHYRKKRAEIAVTYGEAMLLQCSHLKRMVGVSLEPPSKDRGSSEDLLQIEQRDWTPEEQREIKDACKAMGIAQNFTENQISDQEFPELEYAPDATKQRELGPNRKERRKAKAQSLKRNQKKR
;
A
#
# COMPACT_ATOMS: atom_id res chain seq x y z
N MET A 1 4.89 -3.32 22.86
CA MET A 1 4.34 -4.09 21.72
C MET A 1 4.26 -3.15 20.52
N SER A 2 4.84 -3.51 19.37
CA SER A 2 4.90 -2.68 18.14
C SER A 2 4.11 -3.28 16.97
N GLU A 3 3.11 -4.09 17.30
CA GLU A 3 2.16 -4.65 16.34
C GLU A 3 0.93 -3.75 16.23
N LEU A 4 0.24 -3.83 15.08
CA LEU A 4 -0.96 -3.03 14.81
C LEU A 4 -0.68 -1.51 14.95
N ASP A 5 0.47 -1.07 14.46
CA ASP A 5 0.99 0.29 14.66
C ASP A 5 0.45 1.32 13.66
N THR A 6 -0.52 0.93 12.83
CA THR A 6 -1.35 1.84 12.04
C THR A 6 -2.77 1.88 12.58
N ILE A 7 -3.47 3.00 12.38
CA ILE A 7 -4.86 3.15 12.84
C ILE A 7 -5.79 2.11 12.22
N THR A 8 -5.56 1.75 10.96
CA THR A 8 -6.37 0.75 10.24
C THR A 8 -6.14 -0.65 10.79
N ASP A 9 -4.89 -1.05 11.01
CA ASP A 9 -4.57 -2.35 11.60
C ASP A 9 -5.15 -2.47 13.01
N PHE A 10 -4.99 -1.42 13.83
CA PHE A 10 -5.48 -1.39 15.20
C PHE A 10 -7.01 -1.47 15.29
N THR A 11 -7.71 -0.64 14.51
CA THR A 11 -9.19 -0.60 14.54
C THR A 11 -9.80 -1.87 13.96
N ALA A 12 -9.26 -2.39 12.85
CA ALA A 12 -9.72 -3.66 12.29
C ALA A 12 -9.58 -4.81 13.29
N TYR A 13 -8.45 -4.88 14.00
CA TYR A 13 -8.24 -5.85 15.06
C TYR A 13 -9.26 -5.71 16.20
N LEU A 14 -9.53 -4.49 16.68
CA LEU A 14 -10.50 -4.27 17.74
C LEU A 14 -11.92 -4.70 17.35
N ASP A 15 -12.33 -4.41 16.11
CA ASP A 15 -13.64 -4.82 15.58
C ASP A 15 -13.74 -6.35 15.54
N ARG A 16 -12.74 -7.02 14.98
CA ARG A 16 -12.70 -8.49 14.90
C ARG A 16 -12.61 -9.16 16.27
N LYS A 17 -11.85 -8.58 17.19
CA LYS A 17 -11.79 -9.06 18.58
C LYS A 17 -13.16 -8.95 19.25
N SER A 18 -13.84 -7.82 19.09
CA SER A 18 -15.18 -7.58 19.65
C SER A 18 -16.19 -8.61 19.13
N GLU A 19 -16.20 -8.87 17.83
CA GLU A 19 -17.03 -9.90 17.19
C GLU A 19 -16.71 -11.31 17.72
N PHE A 20 -15.42 -11.65 17.80
CA PHE A 20 -14.97 -12.95 18.26
C PHE A 20 -15.40 -13.23 19.71
N VAL A 21 -15.17 -12.27 20.61
CA VAL A 21 -15.56 -12.36 22.03
C VAL A 21 -17.07 -12.47 22.16
N ARG A 22 -17.84 -11.59 21.49
CA ARG A 22 -19.31 -11.59 21.57
C ARG A 22 -19.94 -12.84 20.99
N SER A 23 -19.27 -13.49 20.03
CA SER A 23 -19.75 -14.75 19.47
C SER A 23 -19.64 -15.95 20.42
N GLY A 24 -18.99 -15.79 21.58
CA GLY A 24 -18.83 -16.85 22.59
C GLY A 24 -17.81 -17.93 22.21
N LYS A 25 -17.06 -17.75 21.11
CA LYS A 25 -16.03 -18.67 20.61
C LYS A 25 -14.71 -18.58 21.38
N LEU A 26 -14.46 -17.46 22.07
CA LEU A 26 -13.33 -17.33 22.97
C LEU A 26 -13.70 -17.88 24.36
N ALA A 27 -13.05 -18.94 24.80
CA ALA A 27 -13.17 -19.44 26.16
C ALA A 27 -12.28 -18.63 27.12
N VAL A 28 -10.99 -18.49 26.78
CA VAL A 28 -10.00 -17.75 27.56
C VAL A 28 -8.84 -17.31 26.67
N ALA A 29 -8.27 -16.14 26.96
CA ALA A 29 -6.98 -15.70 26.42
C ALA A 29 -6.05 -15.38 27.58
N GLU A 30 -4.81 -15.89 27.56
CA GLU A 30 -3.82 -15.60 28.61
C GLU A 30 -3.30 -14.16 28.55
N SER A 31 -3.30 -13.56 27.36
CA SER A 31 -2.86 -12.18 27.15
C SER A 31 -3.46 -11.56 25.88
N GLU A 32 -3.40 -10.23 25.78
CA GLU A 32 -3.74 -9.53 24.54
C GLU A 32 -2.71 -9.81 23.43
N GLU A 33 -1.45 -10.00 23.79
CA GLU A 33 -0.37 -10.39 22.87
C GLU A 33 -0.69 -11.70 22.15
N ASP A 34 -1.27 -12.66 22.88
CA ASP A 34 -1.70 -13.93 22.32
C ASP A 34 -2.84 -13.79 21.32
N LEU A 35 -3.80 -12.91 21.60
CA LEU A 35 -4.88 -12.61 20.66
C LEU A 35 -4.35 -11.95 19.38
N VAL A 36 -3.44 -10.98 19.51
CA VAL A 36 -2.79 -10.32 18.37
C VAL A 36 -2.02 -11.35 17.53
N ALA A 37 -1.21 -12.20 18.16
CA ALA A 37 -0.47 -13.25 17.46
C ALA A 37 -1.39 -14.25 16.75
N TYR A 38 -2.50 -14.62 17.38
CA TYR A 38 -3.48 -15.51 16.79
C TYR A 38 -4.15 -14.89 15.55
N TYR A 39 -4.53 -13.62 15.65
CA TYR A 39 -5.16 -12.84 14.59
C TYR A 39 -4.21 -12.59 13.40
N ALA A 40 -2.98 -12.18 13.68
CA ALA A 40 -2.01 -11.71 12.67
C ALA A 40 -1.57 -12.78 11.67
N VAL A 41 -1.80 -14.07 11.94
CA VAL A 41 -1.40 -15.17 11.03
C VAL A 41 -2.60 -15.85 10.37
N ARG A 42 -3.82 -15.35 10.60
CA ARG A 42 -5.06 -15.93 10.08
C ARG A 42 -5.76 -14.95 9.18
N ILE A 43 -6.20 -15.44 8.03
CA ILE A 43 -6.92 -14.69 7.01
C ILE A 43 -8.25 -15.40 6.74
N ASN A 44 -9.33 -14.65 6.63
CA ASN A 44 -10.65 -15.17 6.27
C ASN A 44 -10.83 -15.30 4.75
N GLU A 45 -12.00 -15.76 4.32
CA GLU A 45 -12.33 -15.94 2.89
C GLU A 45 -12.31 -14.64 2.07
N TYR A 46 -12.38 -13.48 2.73
CA TYR A 46 -12.35 -12.15 2.10
C TYR A 46 -10.94 -11.57 1.99
N GLY A 47 -9.91 -12.29 2.49
CA GLY A 47 -8.54 -11.81 2.49
C GLY A 47 -8.19 -10.89 3.66
N ASP A 48 -9.06 -10.78 4.67
CA ASP A 48 -8.83 -9.96 5.86
C ASP A 48 -8.35 -10.81 7.05
N HIS A 49 -7.55 -10.21 7.93
CA HIS A 49 -7.22 -10.83 9.19
C HIS A 49 -8.45 -11.06 10.07
N ASP A 50 -8.52 -12.23 10.72
CA ASP A 50 -9.68 -12.62 11.50
C ASP A 50 -9.36 -13.72 12.53
N PHE A 51 -10.28 -13.93 13.47
CA PHE A 51 -10.26 -15.04 14.42
C PHE A 51 -10.93 -16.28 13.81
N THR A 52 -10.35 -16.81 12.73
CA THR A 52 -10.81 -18.06 12.10
C THR A 52 -10.47 -19.27 12.97
N HIS A 53 -11.15 -20.40 12.74
CA HIS A 53 -10.87 -21.64 13.47
C HIS A 53 -9.42 -22.10 13.23
N PRO A 54 -8.71 -22.67 14.24
CA PRO A 54 -7.32 -23.12 14.08
C PRO A 54 -7.08 -24.09 12.91
N ASP A 55 -8.04 -24.99 12.68
CA ASP A 55 -8.00 -26.00 11.60
C ASP A 55 -8.55 -25.49 10.24
N GLU A 56 -8.71 -24.17 10.06
CA GLU A 56 -9.21 -23.57 8.81
C GLU A 56 -10.59 -24.10 8.37
N ARG A 57 -11.45 -24.43 9.34
CA ARG A 57 -12.81 -24.93 9.13
C ARG A 57 -13.87 -24.00 9.74
N PRO A 58 -15.16 -24.15 9.39
CA PRO A 58 -16.22 -23.47 10.10
C PRO A 58 -16.27 -23.86 11.58
N TRP A 59 -16.70 -22.90 12.41
CA TRP A 59 -16.98 -23.10 13.82
C TRP A 59 -18.21 -24.00 14.00
N SER A 60 -18.10 -24.98 14.89
CA SER A 60 -19.26 -25.79 15.30
C SER A 60 -20.07 -25.08 16.38
N GLU A 61 -21.35 -25.45 16.53
CA GLU A 61 -22.20 -24.88 17.56
C GLU A 61 -21.64 -25.15 18.98
N GLY A 62 -21.53 -24.10 19.79
CA GLY A 62 -20.98 -24.16 21.14
C GLY A 62 -19.47 -24.39 21.22
N GLU A 63 -18.76 -24.47 20.09
CA GLU A 63 -17.31 -24.63 20.06
C GLU A 63 -16.60 -23.38 20.56
N ARG A 64 -15.59 -23.58 21.41
CA ARG A 64 -14.78 -22.51 22.00
C ARG A 64 -13.31 -22.91 22.03
N ILE A 65 -12.44 -21.92 21.93
CA ILE A 65 -10.99 -22.12 22.05
C ILE A 65 -10.39 -21.33 23.21
N ALA A 66 -9.34 -21.90 23.79
CA ALA A 66 -8.40 -21.20 24.65
C ALA A 66 -7.20 -20.75 23.82
N ILE A 67 -6.78 -19.50 23.96
CA ILE A 67 -5.62 -18.94 23.26
C ILE A 67 -4.54 -18.63 24.30
N SER A 68 -3.41 -19.33 24.18
CA SER A 68 -2.30 -19.28 25.14
C SER A 68 -0.98 -19.54 24.43
N LYS A 69 0.11 -18.88 24.85
CA LYS A 69 1.48 -19.10 24.37
C LYS A 69 1.67 -18.94 22.85
N THR A 70 0.74 -18.27 22.19
CA THR A 70 0.76 -17.98 20.76
C THR A 70 1.75 -16.87 20.43
N PHE A 71 1.91 -15.87 21.30
CA PHE A 71 2.82 -14.76 21.05
C PHE A 71 4.29 -15.17 21.03
N ILE A 72 4.71 -16.03 21.97
CA ILE A 72 6.09 -16.54 22.03
C ILE A 72 6.43 -17.30 20.73
N ASN A 73 5.51 -18.16 20.26
CA ASN A 73 5.69 -18.88 18.99
C ASN A 73 5.73 -17.93 17.79
N PHE A 74 4.92 -16.88 17.82
CA PHE A 74 4.85 -15.88 16.77
C PHE A 74 6.16 -15.10 16.62
N ILE A 75 6.72 -14.56 17.72
CA ILE A 75 7.97 -13.80 17.67
C ILE A 75 9.21 -14.65 17.36
N GLN A 76 9.16 -15.95 17.67
CA GLN A 76 10.22 -16.91 17.33
C GLN A 76 10.13 -17.41 15.88
N ASN A 77 9.01 -17.18 15.19
CA ASN A 77 8.85 -17.59 13.79
C ASN A 77 9.80 -16.77 12.89
N PRO A 78 10.68 -17.41 12.09
CA PRO A 78 11.55 -16.68 11.17
C PRO A 78 10.79 -15.82 10.15
N GLN A 79 9.57 -16.20 9.75
CA GLN A 79 8.72 -15.39 8.86
C GLN A 79 8.27 -14.07 9.53
N TYR A 80 8.05 -14.07 10.84
CA TYR A 80 7.75 -12.84 11.57
C TYR A 80 8.94 -11.87 11.51
N THR A 81 10.16 -12.37 11.69
CA THR A 81 11.37 -11.54 11.57
C THR A 81 11.54 -11.01 10.14
N ALA A 82 11.28 -11.85 9.13
CA ALA A 82 11.32 -11.43 7.72
C ALA A 82 10.27 -10.34 7.42
N LYS A 83 9.05 -10.48 7.92
CA LYS A 83 8.02 -9.43 7.83
C LYS A 83 8.48 -8.11 8.44
N LYS A 84 8.99 -8.12 9.68
CA LYS A 84 9.44 -6.86 10.33
C LYS A 84 10.54 -6.16 9.54
N ARG A 85 11.49 -6.91 8.96
CA ARG A 85 12.54 -6.36 8.09
C ARG A 85 11.96 -5.78 6.80
N ALA A 86 11.05 -6.51 6.15
CA ALA A 86 10.39 -6.02 4.94
C ALA A 86 9.60 -4.73 5.21
N ASP A 87 8.94 -4.64 6.36
CA ASP A 87 8.15 -3.48 6.78
C ASP A 87 9.01 -2.24 7.10
N GLU A 88 10.34 -2.34 7.25
CA GLU A 88 11.19 -1.18 7.58
C GLU A 88 11.09 -0.06 6.54
N ILE A 89 10.93 -0.39 5.27
CA ILE A 89 10.79 0.60 4.19
C ILE A 89 9.50 1.42 4.33
N SER A 90 8.48 0.91 5.03
CA SER A 90 7.20 1.58 5.20
C SER A 90 7.28 2.85 6.04
N TYR A 91 8.28 2.98 6.92
CA TYR A 91 8.44 4.15 7.78
C TYR A 91 8.73 5.43 6.99
N VAL A 92 9.18 5.35 5.73
CA VAL A 92 9.28 6.52 4.86
C VAL A 92 7.91 7.19 4.66
N TRP A 93 6.84 6.39 4.60
CA TRP A 93 5.47 6.88 4.49
C TRP A 93 5.02 7.57 5.79
N ASP A 94 5.40 7.01 6.94
CA ASP A 94 5.12 7.58 8.25
C ASP A 94 5.83 8.93 8.44
N GLU A 95 7.09 9.03 8.00
CA GLU A 95 7.84 10.28 8.03
C GLU A 95 7.25 11.33 7.08
N LEU A 96 6.70 10.94 5.92
CA LEU A 96 5.95 11.87 5.07
C LEU A 96 4.69 12.40 5.78
N ILE A 97 3.88 11.52 6.39
CA ILE A 97 2.69 11.91 7.17
C ILE A 97 3.10 12.87 8.30
N LYS A 98 4.15 12.54 9.03
CA LYS A 98 4.68 13.37 10.14
C LYS A 98 5.19 14.72 9.65
N LYS A 99 5.91 14.75 8.54
CA LYS A 99 6.43 15.99 7.95
C LYS A 99 5.30 16.91 7.52
N PHE A 100 4.32 16.40 6.78
CA PHE A 100 3.18 17.19 6.33
C PHE A 100 2.27 17.63 7.48
N SER A 101 2.03 16.78 8.48
CA SER A 101 1.28 17.19 9.68
C SER A 101 2.01 18.29 10.46
N GLY A 102 3.33 18.23 10.57
CA GLY A 102 4.15 19.31 11.12
C GLY A 102 3.96 20.62 10.34
N HIS A 103 4.10 20.58 9.00
CA HIS A 103 3.89 21.75 8.15
C HIS A 103 2.49 22.37 8.28
N MET A 104 1.47 21.54 8.50
CA MET A 104 0.11 22.02 8.74
C MET A 104 -0.06 22.68 10.11
N LEU A 105 0.47 22.06 11.17
CA LEU A 105 0.38 22.58 12.54
C LEU A 105 1.19 23.87 12.72
N ASP A 106 2.35 23.96 12.07
CA ASP A 106 3.23 25.12 12.13
C ASP A 106 2.78 26.27 11.20
N GLY A 107 1.75 26.05 10.37
CA GLY A 107 1.28 27.03 9.39
C GLY A 107 2.31 27.33 8.28
N THR A 108 3.26 26.42 8.06
CA THR A 108 4.32 26.55 7.04
C THR A 108 3.93 25.90 5.70
N SER A 109 2.71 25.38 5.61
CA SER A 109 2.13 24.88 4.36
C SER A 109 1.95 26.04 3.39
N LEU A 110 2.68 26.00 2.28
CA LEU A 110 2.66 27.04 1.26
C LEU A 110 1.60 26.72 0.19
N VAL A 111 0.94 27.76 -0.31
CA VAL A 111 -0.15 27.66 -1.30
C VAL A 111 0.33 28.19 -2.63
N PRO A 112 0.06 27.52 -3.76
CA PRO A 112 0.29 28.10 -5.07
C PRO A 112 -0.54 29.38 -5.28
N ASP A 113 0.03 30.37 -5.98
CA ASP A 113 -0.69 31.60 -6.34
C ASP A 113 -2.01 31.30 -7.06
N GLY A 114 -3.11 31.91 -6.60
CA GLY A 114 -4.45 31.71 -7.15
C GLY A 114 -5.25 30.58 -6.49
N HIS A 115 -4.64 29.82 -5.59
CA HIS A 115 -5.32 28.86 -4.72
C HIS A 115 -5.36 29.41 -3.28
N SER A 116 -6.39 29.04 -2.51
CA SER A 116 -6.44 29.30 -1.07
C SER A 116 -5.91 28.10 -0.31
N TYR A 117 -5.13 28.30 0.75
CA TYR A 117 -4.78 27.22 1.68
C TYR A 117 -6.08 26.64 2.21
N ASP A 118 -6.38 25.40 1.86
CA ASP A 118 -7.49 24.68 2.46
C ASP A 118 -6.91 23.63 3.41
N LEU A 119 -6.72 24.03 4.66
CA LEU A 119 -6.31 23.14 5.76
C LEU A 119 -7.15 21.86 5.78
N LYS A 120 -8.43 21.94 5.41
CA LYS A 120 -9.34 20.79 5.35
C LYS A 120 -8.95 19.82 4.25
N GLN A 121 -8.51 20.30 3.09
CA GLN A 121 -8.02 19.44 2.00
C GLN A 121 -6.69 18.79 2.38
N SER A 122 -5.73 19.54 2.92
CA SER A 122 -4.46 18.97 3.38
C SER A 122 -4.65 17.93 4.49
N GLU A 123 -5.57 18.16 5.44
CA GLU A 123 -5.91 17.18 6.48
C GLU A 123 -6.56 15.94 5.89
N THR A 124 -7.47 16.11 4.93
CA THR A 124 -8.15 14.98 4.29
C THR A 124 -7.17 14.11 3.50
N ALA A 125 -6.21 14.72 2.80
CA ALA A 125 -5.13 14.02 2.11
C ALA A 125 -4.29 13.18 3.10
N LEU A 126 -3.88 13.79 4.22
CA LEU A 126 -3.16 13.10 5.29
C LEU A 126 -3.97 11.95 5.88
N ARG A 127 -5.28 12.13 6.07
CA ARG A 127 -6.16 11.09 6.57
C ARG A 127 -6.20 9.89 5.63
N TYR A 128 -6.20 10.11 4.31
CA TYR A 128 -6.11 9.00 3.35
C TYR A 128 -4.76 8.29 3.41
N MET A 129 -3.66 9.03 3.49
CA MET A 129 -2.33 8.41 3.70
C MET A 129 -2.27 7.59 5.00
N ALA A 130 -2.87 8.10 6.08
CA ALA A 130 -2.89 7.45 7.38
C ALA A 130 -3.79 6.20 7.44
N LYS A 131 -4.79 6.09 6.56
CA LYS A 131 -5.67 4.91 6.43
C LYS A 131 -4.97 3.71 5.80
N GLU A 132 -3.82 3.89 5.15
CA GLU A 132 -3.05 2.77 4.63
C GLU A 132 -2.51 1.92 5.79
N ASN A 133 -2.74 0.61 5.74
CA ASN A 133 -2.22 -0.33 6.72
C ASN A 133 -0.71 -0.56 6.55
N ARG A 134 -0.05 -1.23 7.50
CA ARG A 134 1.42 -1.38 7.48
C ARG A 134 1.93 -2.04 6.20
N PHE A 135 1.20 -3.04 5.69
CA PHE A 135 1.55 -3.74 4.46
C PHE A 135 1.46 -2.83 3.22
N GLN A 136 0.37 -2.06 3.08
CA GLN A 136 0.24 -1.08 1.99
C GLN A 136 1.30 0.03 2.10
N ARG A 137 1.59 0.52 3.31
CA ARG A 137 2.67 1.49 3.53
C ARG A 137 4.03 0.95 3.11
N ARG A 138 4.30 -0.36 3.24
CA ARG A 138 5.52 -0.99 2.70
C ARG A 138 5.58 -0.86 1.18
N ILE A 139 4.49 -1.19 0.48
CA ILE A 139 4.41 -1.07 -0.99
C ILE A 139 4.61 0.38 -1.43
N HIS A 140 3.88 1.31 -0.81
CA HIS A 140 4.00 2.74 -1.11
C HIS A 140 5.40 3.27 -0.77
N GLY A 141 6.01 2.80 0.33
CA GLY A 141 7.36 3.16 0.73
C GLY A 141 8.42 2.73 -0.28
N GLN A 142 8.31 1.51 -0.82
CA GLN A 142 9.17 1.04 -1.92
C GLN A 142 9.01 1.93 -3.17
N ALA A 143 7.78 2.30 -3.51
CA ALA A 143 7.50 3.16 -4.65
C ALA A 143 8.07 4.58 -4.48
N VAL A 144 7.92 5.18 -3.30
CA VAL A 144 8.48 6.50 -2.96
C VAL A 144 10.01 6.47 -3.01
N VAL A 145 10.65 5.52 -2.32
CA VAL A 145 12.12 5.42 -2.30
C VAL A 145 12.67 5.14 -3.70
N GLY A 146 12.01 4.26 -4.45
CA GLY A 146 12.36 4.00 -5.85
C GLY A 146 12.27 5.26 -6.72
N ALA A 147 11.20 6.05 -6.58
CA ALA A 147 11.02 7.30 -7.31
C ALA A 147 12.09 8.34 -6.94
N ILE A 148 12.40 8.50 -5.65
CA ILE A 148 13.45 9.41 -5.17
C ILE A 148 14.81 9.01 -5.76
N ASN A 149 15.14 7.71 -5.75
CA ASN A 149 16.42 7.23 -6.27
C ASN A 149 16.56 7.48 -7.78
N ILE A 150 15.48 7.31 -8.55
CA ILE A 150 15.48 7.64 -9.99
C ILE A 150 15.62 9.16 -10.19
N GLY A 151 14.85 9.96 -9.44
CA GLY A 151 14.85 11.42 -9.57
C GLY A 151 16.16 12.10 -9.17
N ARG A 152 16.99 11.47 -8.33
CA ARG A 152 18.32 12.00 -7.93
C ARG A 152 19.30 12.14 -9.10
N SER A 153 19.19 11.27 -10.10
CA SER A 153 20.08 11.26 -11.27
C SER A 153 19.37 11.72 -12.54
N ALA A 154 18.12 12.18 -12.43
CA ALA A 154 17.32 12.57 -13.58
C ALA A 154 17.57 14.04 -13.95
N GLU A 155 17.64 14.32 -15.25
CA GLU A 155 17.64 15.68 -15.79
C GLU A 155 16.21 16.25 -15.91
N HIS A 156 15.21 15.39 -15.68
CA HIS A 156 13.79 15.68 -15.79
C HIS A 156 13.03 15.15 -14.57
N PHE A 157 11.77 15.55 -14.40
CA PHE A 157 10.93 15.02 -13.35
C PHE A 157 10.58 13.54 -13.59
N PHE A 158 10.32 12.82 -12.51
CA PHE A 158 9.87 11.43 -12.52
C PHE A 158 8.52 11.30 -11.81
N PHE A 159 7.58 10.61 -12.44
CA PHE A 159 6.24 10.38 -11.91
C PHE A 159 5.99 8.88 -11.72
N ARG A 160 5.38 8.52 -10.60
CA ARG A 160 4.89 7.16 -10.33
C ARG A 160 3.57 7.22 -9.58
N SER A 161 2.57 6.52 -10.11
CA SER A 161 1.31 6.26 -9.41
C SER A 161 1.29 4.86 -8.78
N MET A 162 0.52 4.74 -7.71
CA MET A 162 0.23 3.51 -6.97
C MET A 162 -1.30 3.39 -6.92
N ILE A 163 -1.84 2.49 -7.74
CA ILE A 163 -3.28 2.38 -7.98
C ILE A 163 -3.71 0.94 -7.70
N GLY A 164 -4.70 0.79 -6.82
CA GLY A 164 -5.34 -0.50 -6.57
C GLY A 164 -6.13 -0.98 -7.79
N ALA A 165 -6.09 -2.28 -8.06
CA ALA A 165 -6.81 -2.88 -9.18
C ALA A 165 -8.33 -2.64 -9.06
N PRO A 166 -9.06 -2.45 -10.17
CA PRO A 166 -10.51 -2.38 -10.14
C PRO A 166 -11.13 -3.59 -9.42
N GLY A 167 -12.07 -3.32 -8.51
CA GLY A 167 -12.69 -4.31 -7.63
C GLY A 167 -11.91 -4.74 -6.37
N SER A 168 -10.64 -4.33 -6.18
CA SER A 168 -9.93 -4.63 -4.93
C SER A 168 -10.42 -3.77 -3.76
N LYS A 169 -10.32 -4.27 -2.54
CA LYS A 169 -10.74 -3.53 -1.33
C LYS A 169 -9.93 -2.24 -1.19
N GLY A 170 -10.60 -1.12 -0.89
CA GLY A 170 -9.95 0.17 -0.66
C GLY A 170 -9.35 0.84 -1.91
N ASN A 171 -9.68 0.36 -3.12
CA ASN A 171 -9.11 0.86 -4.38
C ASN A 171 -9.67 2.20 -4.88
N GLU A 172 -10.45 2.92 -4.07
CA GLU A 172 -11.07 4.19 -4.47
C GLU A 172 -10.11 5.38 -4.38
N THR A 173 -8.95 5.20 -3.75
CA THR A 173 -7.91 6.20 -3.61
C THR A 173 -6.65 5.70 -4.31
N GLY A 174 -6.17 6.45 -5.30
CA GLY A 174 -4.83 6.26 -5.85
C GLY A 174 -3.84 7.20 -5.15
N PHE A 175 -2.59 6.77 -5.07
CA PHE A 175 -1.50 7.62 -4.61
C PHE A 175 -0.54 7.90 -5.76
N PHE A 176 0.20 9.00 -5.69
CA PHE A 176 1.34 9.19 -6.58
C PHE A 176 2.49 9.93 -5.91
N VAL A 177 3.67 9.76 -6.48
CA VAL A 177 4.87 10.52 -6.16
C VAL A 177 5.39 11.20 -7.42
N LEU A 178 5.62 12.51 -7.33
CA LEU A 178 6.33 13.30 -8.32
C LEU A 178 7.66 13.75 -7.73
N VAL A 179 8.76 13.40 -8.38
CA VAL A 179 10.09 13.87 -8.01
C VAL A 179 10.57 14.83 -9.08
N PHE A 180 10.75 16.10 -8.74
CA PHE A 180 11.17 17.12 -9.69
C PHE A 180 12.50 17.74 -9.22
N PRO A 181 13.64 17.47 -9.87
CA PRO A 181 14.91 18.11 -9.50
C PRO A 181 14.88 19.63 -9.78
N TYR A 182 15.40 20.42 -8.83
CA TYR A 182 15.71 21.82 -9.05
C TYR A 182 17.11 21.96 -9.64
N LEU A 183 17.21 22.46 -10.87
CA LEU A 183 18.47 22.54 -11.63
C LEU A 183 18.96 23.98 -11.74
N ASP A 184 20.28 24.18 -11.87
CA ASP A 184 20.88 25.52 -11.84
C ASP A 184 20.34 26.47 -12.93
N TRP A 185 20.05 25.95 -14.12
CA TRP A 185 19.47 26.76 -15.21
C TRP A 185 18.07 27.28 -14.89
N MET A 186 17.37 26.70 -13.92
CA MET A 186 16.05 27.18 -13.47
C MET A 186 16.16 28.46 -12.65
N GLU A 187 17.34 28.78 -12.11
CA GLU A 187 17.59 30.05 -11.42
C GLU A 187 17.32 31.23 -12.38
N ASP A 188 17.82 31.11 -13.61
CA ASP A 188 17.64 32.10 -14.67
C ASP A 188 16.20 32.12 -15.24
N GLN A 189 15.35 31.15 -14.89
CA GLN A 189 13.95 31.04 -15.34
C GLN A 189 12.93 31.40 -14.26
N GLY A 190 13.27 32.36 -13.41
CA GLY A 190 12.40 32.83 -12.32
C GLY A 190 12.63 32.10 -10.99
N GLY A 191 13.68 31.29 -10.92
CA GLY A 191 14.21 30.70 -9.70
C GLY A 191 13.25 29.78 -8.97
N TYR A 192 13.52 29.63 -7.68
CA TYR A 192 12.89 28.60 -6.85
C TYR A 192 11.37 28.71 -6.77
N GLN A 193 10.82 29.93 -6.73
CA GLN A 193 9.37 30.14 -6.68
C GLN A 193 8.69 29.71 -7.99
N HIS A 194 9.28 30.04 -9.15
CA HIS A 194 8.77 29.60 -10.44
C HIS A 194 8.82 28.07 -10.57
N TYR A 195 9.95 27.46 -10.16
CA TYR A 195 10.11 26.02 -10.10
C TYR A 195 9.00 25.34 -9.27
N ARG A 196 8.73 25.84 -8.05
CA ARG A 196 7.69 25.26 -7.19
C ARG A 196 6.30 25.36 -7.80
N LYS A 197 5.97 26.50 -8.43
CA LYS A 197 4.72 26.67 -9.17
C LYS A 197 4.60 25.68 -10.32
N LYS A 198 5.66 25.50 -11.11
CA LYS A 198 5.69 24.53 -12.21
C LYS A 198 5.53 23.10 -11.72
N ARG A 199 6.16 22.76 -10.60
CA ARG A 199 6.02 21.44 -9.96
C ARG A 199 4.59 21.17 -9.53
N ALA A 200 3.94 22.11 -8.85
CA ALA A 200 2.54 21.97 -8.44
C ALA A 200 1.61 21.79 -9.65
N GLU A 201 1.80 22.59 -10.71
CA GLU A 201 1.04 22.51 -11.96
C GLU A 201 1.16 21.13 -12.63
N ILE A 202 2.40 20.60 -12.74
CA ILE A 202 2.66 19.27 -13.29
C ILE A 202 2.00 18.18 -12.43
N ALA A 203 2.10 18.30 -11.10
CA ALA A 203 1.52 17.33 -10.17
C ALA A 203 -0.01 17.28 -10.29
N VAL A 204 -0.67 18.46 -10.36
CA VAL A 204 -2.12 18.55 -10.59
C VAL A 204 -2.50 17.90 -11.91
N THR A 205 -1.81 18.25 -13.00
CA THR A 205 -2.10 17.73 -14.34
C THR A 205 -1.96 16.20 -14.40
N TYR A 206 -0.93 15.63 -13.76
CA TYR A 206 -0.79 14.18 -13.66
C TYR A 206 -1.93 13.52 -12.88
N GLY A 207 -2.32 14.10 -11.74
CA GLY A 207 -3.39 13.53 -10.94
C GLY A 207 -4.75 13.58 -11.66
N GLU A 208 -5.06 14.66 -12.37
CA GLU A 208 -6.26 14.74 -13.21
C GLU A 208 -6.22 13.73 -14.38
N ALA A 209 -5.06 13.61 -15.05
CA ALA A 209 -4.88 12.61 -16.11
C ALA A 209 -5.08 11.17 -15.60
N MET A 210 -4.62 10.87 -14.37
CA MET A 210 -4.84 9.56 -13.75
C MET A 210 -6.32 9.31 -13.43
N LEU A 211 -7.05 10.32 -12.95
CA LEU A 211 -8.48 10.19 -12.71
C LEU A 211 -9.28 10.00 -14.00
N LEU A 212 -8.87 10.64 -15.10
CA LEU A 212 -9.47 10.39 -16.43
C LEU A 212 -9.22 8.96 -16.93
N GLN A 213 -8.03 8.42 -16.70
CA GLN A 213 -7.67 7.07 -17.15
C GLN A 213 -8.27 5.98 -16.25
N CYS A 214 -8.38 6.23 -14.95
CA CYS A 214 -8.83 5.28 -13.94
C CYS A 214 -10.16 5.73 -13.33
N SER A 215 -11.24 5.51 -14.07
CA SER A 215 -12.60 5.92 -13.70
C SER A 215 -13.14 5.30 -12.39
N HIS A 216 -12.56 4.20 -11.90
CA HIS A 216 -12.94 3.60 -10.61
C HIS A 216 -12.41 4.37 -9.40
N LEU A 217 -11.42 5.25 -9.59
CA LEU A 217 -10.88 6.08 -8.52
C LEU A 217 -11.85 7.21 -8.19
N LYS A 218 -12.06 7.43 -6.90
CA LYS A 218 -12.73 8.62 -6.36
C LYS A 218 -11.78 9.78 -6.14
N ARG A 219 -10.49 9.51 -5.97
CA ARG A 219 -9.47 10.54 -5.71
C ARG A 219 -8.05 10.07 -5.99
N MET A 220 -7.16 11.05 -6.16
CA MET A 220 -5.71 10.88 -6.14
C MET A 220 -5.11 11.72 -5.02
N VAL A 221 -4.18 11.14 -4.25
CA VAL A 221 -3.35 11.86 -3.27
C VAL A 221 -1.91 11.84 -3.74
N GLY A 222 -1.31 13.02 -3.92
CA GLY A 222 0.01 13.18 -4.49
C GLY A 222 1.01 13.75 -3.51
N VAL A 223 2.19 13.14 -3.45
CA VAL A 223 3.37 13.69 -2.80
C VAL A 223 4.31 14.20 -3.89
N SER A 224 4.54 15.50 -3.94
CA SER A 224 5.47 16.10 -4.89
C SER A 224 6.68 16.65 -4.15
N LEU A 225 7.89 16.27 -4.54
CA LEU A 225 9.10 16.57 -3.78
C LEU A 225 10.32 16.84 -4.64
N GLU A 226 11.29 17.53 -4.05
CA GLU A 226 12.65 17.59 -4.56
C GLU A 226 13.45 16.35 -4.15
N PRO A 227 14.31 15.82 -5.03
CA PRO A 227 15.29 14.83 -4.59
C PRO A 227 16.16 15.46 -3.49
N PRO A 228 16.41 14.76 -2.37
CA PRO A 228 17.20 15.31 -1.27
C PRO A 228 18.58 15.76 -1.74
N SER A 229 18.94 17.01 -1.46
CA SER A 229 20.26 17.59 -1.74
C SER A 229 20.99 17.91 -0.43
N LYS A 230 22.34 17.90 -0.44
CA LYS A 230 23.14 18.24 0.76
C LYS A 230 23.24 19.74 1.00
N ASP A 231 23.11 20.54 -0.07
CA ASP A 231 23.50 21.95 -0.08
C ASP A 231 22.30 22.91 -0.13
N ARG A 232 21.10 22.41 -0.43
CA ARG A 232 19.85 23.18 -0.48
C ARG A 232 18.76 22.49 0.34
N GLY A 233 17.91 23.27 1.01
CA GLY A 233 16.70 22.75 1.65
C GLY A 233 15.79 22.07 0.61
N SER A 234 15.04 21.05 1.02
CA SER A 234 14.02 20.41 0.17
C SER A 234 12.64 20.96 0.50
N SER A 235 11.81 21.14 -0.53
CA SER A 235 10.38 21.38 -0.36
C SER A 235 9.57 20.20 -0.87
N GLU A 236 8.43 19.98 -0.22
CA GLU A 236 7.47 18.95 -0.56
C GLU A 236 6.06 19.54 -0.52
N ASP A 237 5.24 19.16 -1.48
CA ASP A 237 3.85 19.55 -1.58
C ASP A 237 2.97 18.29 -1.46
N LEU A 238 1.91 18.40 -0.67
CA LEU A 238 0.86 17.38 -0.56
C LEU A 238 -0.39 17.91 -1.26
N LEU A 239 -0.94 17.10 -2.17
CA LEU A 239 -2.12 17.48 -2.94
C LEU A 239 -3.17 16.37 -2.92
N GLN A 240 -4.43 16.77 -3.07
CA GLN A 240 -5.56 15.88 -3.21
C GLN A 240 -6.40 16.35 -4.39
N ILE A 241 -6.73 15.45 -5.29
CA ILE A 241 -7.58 15.71 -6.45
C ILE A 241 -8.73 14.73 -6.40
N GLU A 242 -9.95 15.22 -6.48
CA GLU A 242 -11.16 14.41 -6.47
C GLU A 242 -11.63 14.09 -7.89
N GLN A 243 -12.17 12.89 -8.05
CA GLN A 243 -12.88 12.50 -9.26
C GLN A 243 -14.16 13.32 -9.40
N ARG A 244 -14.48 13.70 -10.63
CA ARG A 244 -15.70 14.44 -10.96
C ARG A 244 -16.22 14.01 -12.33
N ASP A 245 -17.45 14.40 -12.63
CA ASP A 245 -18.01 14.22 -13.96
C ASP A 245 -17.38 15.23 -14.91
N TRP A 246 -16.35 14.79 -15.63
CA TRP A 246 -15.61 15.64 -16.57
C TRP A 246 -16.42 15.90 -17.84
N THR A 247 -16.67 17.18 -18.13
CA THR A 247 -17.22 17.61 -19.42
C THR A 247 -16.25 17.29 -20.56
N PRO A 248 -16.74 17.13 -21.81
CA PRO A 248 -15.86 16.94 -22.98
C PRO A 248 -14.81 18.05 -23.13
N GLU A 249 -15.16 19.28 -22.76
CA GLU A 249 -14.27 20.43 -22.74
C GLU A 249 -13.15 20.26 -21.71
N GLU A 250 -13.47 19.93 -20.45
CA GLU A 250 -12.45 19.69 -19.40
C GLU A 250 -11.55 18.50 -19.74
N GLN A 251 -12.10 17.43 -20.30
CA GLN A 251 -11.30 16.28 -20.76
C GLN A 251 -10.31 16.69 -21.86
N ARG A 252 -10.70 17.60 -22.75
CA ARG A 252 -9.82 18.14 -23.78
C ARG A 252 -8.75 19.05 -23.17
N GLU A 253 -9.12 19.93 -22.24
CA GLU A 253 -8.18 20.81 -21.54
C GLU A 253 -7.09 20.02 -20.81
N ILE A 254 -7.46 18.95 -20.09
CA ILE A 254 -6.48 18.08 -19.42
C ILE A 254 -5.56 17.42 -20.45
N LYS A 255 -6.10 16.88 -21.55
CA LYS A 255 -5.30 16.25 -22.61
C LYS A 255 -4.37 17.25 -23.29
N ASP A 256 -4.82 18.47 -23.52
CA ASP A 256 -4.04 19.55 -24.11
C ASP A 256 -2.93 20.01 -23.15
N ALA A 257 -3.22 20.11 -21.85
CA ALA A 257 -2.22 20.38 -20.81
C ALA A 257 -1.16 19.27 -20.74
N CYS A 258 -1.58 18.00 -20.75
CA CYS A 258 -0.67 16.86 -20.82
C CYS A 258 0.24 16.93 -22.06
N LYS A 259 -0.33 17.24 -23.22
CA LYS A 259 0.42 17.38 -24.48
C LYS A 259 1.40 18.54 -24.43
N ALA A 260 0.98 19.71 -23.96
CA ALA A 260 1.81 20.91 -23.85
C ALA A 260 2.99 20.70 -22.90
N MET A 261 2.81 19.92 -21.83
CA MET A 261 3.87 19.61 -20.86
C MET A 261 4.67 18.35 -21.22
N GLY A 262 4.29 17.61 -22.28
CA GLY A 262 4.95 16.36 -22.64
C GLY A 262 4.76 15.22 -21.63
N ILE A 263 3.67 15.25 -20.85
CA ILE A 263 3.39 14.28 -19.78
C ILE A 263 2.21 13.38 -20.10
N ALA A 264 2.08 12.28 -19.36
CA ALA A 264 0.92 11.39 -19.38
C ALA A 264 0.54 10.86 -20.78
N GLN A 265 1.47 10.85 -21.73
CA GLN A 265 1.24 10.37 -23.10
C GLN A 265 1.28 8.84 -23.19
N ASN A 266 2.18 8.22 -22.42
CA ASN A 266 2.33 6.78 -22.30
C ASN A 266 2.69 6.44 -20.85
N PHE A 267 1.85 5.66 -20.17
CA PHE A 267 2.17 5.08 -18.87
C PHE A 267 2.69 3.67 -19.04
N THR A 268 3.79 3.34 -18.35
CA THR A 268 4.25 1.96 -18.22
C THR A 268 3.58 1.36 -16.98
N GLU A 269 2.63 0.47 -17.22
CA GLU A 269 1.96 -0.27 -16.14
C GLU A 269 2.79 -1.47 -15.71
N ASN A 270 3.05 -1.58 -14.42
CA ASN A 270 3.70 -2.74 -13.81
C ASN A 270 2.79 -3.30 -12.72
N GLN A 271 2.36 -4.55 -12.87
CA GLN A 271 1.60 -5.23 -11.82
C GLN A 271 2.55 -5.63 -10.69
N ILE A 272 2.24 -5.19 -9.48
CA ILE A 272 2.97 -5.55 -8.26
C ILE A 272 2.08 -6.48 -7.45
N SER A 273 2.62 -7.63 -7.07
CA SER A 273 2.03 -8.55 -6.10
C SER A 273 3.11 -8.85 -5.07
N ASP A 274 2.80 -8.59 -3.80
CA ASP A 274 3.71 -8.85 -2.67
C ASP A 274 2.95 -9.67 -1.61
N GLN A 275 3.67 -10.22 -0.63
CA GLN A 275 3.11 -10.97 0.49
C GLN A 275 3.38 -10.26 1.81
N GLU A 276 2.40 -10.23 2.70
CA GLU A 276 2.58 -9.62 4.02
C GLU A 276 3.67 -10.32 4.83
N PHE A 277 3.72 -11.65 4.77
CA PHE A 277 4.78 -12.49 5.32
C PHE A 277 5.63 -13.05 4.17
N PRO A 278 6.82 -12.49 3.91
CA PRO A 278 7.67 -12.96 2.82
C PRO A 278 8.03 -14.44 2.95
N GLU A 279 8.11 -15.14 1.81
CA GLU A 279 8.69 -16.48 1.76
C GLU A 279 10.17 -16.40 2.17
N LEU A 280 10.59 -17.34 3.01
CA LEU A 280 11.98 -17.48 3.38
C LEU A 280 12.68 -18.25 2.26
N GLU A 281 13.75 -17.68 1.72
CA GLU A 281 14.70 -18.44 0.91
C GLU A 281 15.38 -19.48 1.82
N TYR A 282 14.77 -20.66 1.92
CA TYR A 282 15.45 -21.80 2.52
C TYR A 282 16.55 -22.20 1.54
N ALA A 283 17.81 -21.98 1.93
CA ALA A 283 18.91 -22.72 1.33
C ALA A 283 18.51 -24.20 1.33
N PRO A 284 18.54 -24.92 0.19
CA PRO A 284 18.07 -26.29 0.13
C PRO A 284 18.85 -27.11 1.16
N ASP A 285 18.13 -27.55 2.18
CA ASP A 285 18.66 -28.35 3.26
C ASP A 285 19.11 -29.68 2.65
N ALA A 286 20.42 -29.87 2.53
CA ALA A 286 21.05 -30.96 1.78
C ALA A 286 20.81 -32.37 2.37
N THR A 287 19.89 -32.53 3.33
CA THR A 287 19.67 -33.79 4.05
C THR A 287 18.21 -34.24 4.19
N LYS A 288 17.25 -33.67 3.45
CA LYS A 288 15.89 -34.25 3.38
C LYS A 288 15.33 -34.35 1.97
N GLN A 289 15.93 -35.23 1.16
CA GLN A 289 15.14 -35.98 0.17
C GLN A 289 14.20 -36.93 0.93
N ARG A 290 13.12 -36.40 1.50
CA ARG A 290 11.93 -37.22 1.77
C ARG A 290 11.23 -37.37 0.43
N GLU A 291 11.06 -38.60 -0.04
CA GLU A 291 10.20 -38.93 -1.17
C GLU A 291 8.82 -38.31 -0.93
N LEU A 292 8.59 -37.15 -1.57
CA LEU A 292 7.29 -36.51 -1.60
C LEU A 292 6.40 -37.41 -2.45
N GLY A 293 5.54 -38.17 -1.78
CA GLY A 293 4.48 -38.91 -2.45
C GLY A 293 3.65 -37.97 -3.35
N PRO A 294 3.01 -38.51 -4.40
CA PRO A 294 2.48 -37.73 -5.51
C PRO A 294 1.55 -36.59 -5.06
N ASN A 295 1.70 -35.42 -5.69
CA ASN A 295 0.89 -34.23 -5.43
C ASN A 295 -0.60 -34.54 -5.71
N ARG A 296 -1.53 -33.82 -5.07
CA ARG A 296 -2.99 -33.84 -5.29
C ARG A 296 -3.38 -33.89 -6.78
N LYS A 297 -2.66 -33.19 -7.67
CA LYS A 297 -2.90 -33.23 -9.13
C LYS A 297 -2.55 -34.59 -9.75
N GLU A 298 -1.46 -35.21 -9.30
CA GLU A 298 -1.00 -36.54 -9.74
C GLU A 298 -1.88 -37.65 -9.17
N ARG A 299 -2.33 -37.54 -7.91
CA ARG A 299 -3.32 -38.44 -7.31
C ARG A 299 -4.65 -38.43 -8.07
N ARG A 300 -5.10 -37.25 -8.51
CA ARG A 300 -6.30 -37.10 -9.34
C ARG A 300 -6.12 -37.71 -10.73
N LYS A 301 -4.95 -37.55 -11.35
CA LYS A 301 -4.63 -38.15 -12.66
C LYS A 301 -4.54 -39.67 -12.59
N ALA A 302 -3.90 -40.23 -11.57
CA ALA A 302 -3.82 -41.67 -11.33
C ALA A 302 -5.21 -42.29 -11.08
N LYS A 303 -6.06 -41.61 -10.29
CA LYS A 303 -7.45 -42.05 -10.03
C LYS A 303 -8.32 -41.98 -11.29
N ALA A 304 -8.14 -40.98 -12.14
CA ALA A 304 -8.83 -40.91 -13.44
C ALA A 304 -8.36 -42.00 -14.42
N GLN A 305 -7.08 -42.36 -14.41
CA GLN A 305 -6.52 -43.43 -15.24
C GLN A 305 -6.95 -44.84 -14.79
N SER A 306 -7.07 -45.08 -13.47
CA SER A 306 -7.57 -46.36 -12.96
C SER A 306 -9.06 -46.57 -13.27
N LEU A 307 -9.86 -45.51 -13.18
CA LEU A 307 -11.29 -45.54 -13.56
C LEU A 307 -11.49 -45.82 -15.07
N LYS A 308 -10.66 -45.23 -15.94
CA LYS A 308 -10.69 -45.51 -17.39
C LYS A 308 -10.25 -46.94 -17.73
N ARG A 309 -9.31 -47.54 -16.96
CA ARG A 309 -8.89 -48.94 -17.13
C ARG A 309 -9.98 -49.93 -16.72
N ASN A 310 -10.76 -49.61 -15.68
CA ASN A 310 -11.85 -50.47 -15.22
C ASN A 310 -13.10 -50.40 -16.12
N GLN A 311 -13.33 -49.29 -16.82
CA GLN A 311 -14.41 -49.19 -17.82
C GLN A 311 -14.11 -49.91 -19.15
N LYS A 312 -12.83 -50.18 -19.48
CA LYS A 312 -12.44 -50.96 -20.68
C LYS A 312 -12.42 -52.48 -20.46
N LYS A 313 -12.71 -52.96 -19.25
CA LYS A 313 -12.73 -54.39 -18.87
C LYS A 313 -14.14 -54.92 -18.57
N ARG A 314 -15.18 -54.14 -18.87
CA ARG A 314 -16.56 -54.59 -19.01
C ARG A 314 -16.94 -54.49 -20.48
#